data_AF-A0A9N8E5X9-F1
#
_entry.id   AF-A0A9N8E5X9-F1
#
_cell.length_a   1.000
_cell.length_b   1.000
_cell.length_c   1.000
_cell.angle_alpha   90.00
_cell.angle_beta   90.00
_cell.angle_gamma   90.00
#
_symmetry.space_group_name_H-M   'P 1'
#
loop_
_entity.id
_entity.type
_entity.pdbx_description
1 polymer ?
#
loop_
_entity_poly.entity_id
_entity_poly.type
_entity_poly.pdbx_seq_one_letter_code
_entity_poly.pdbx_strand_id
1 'polypeptide(L)'
;MMMAPSSNNHWYYKLFLFLLSSHIPDCTVAWSLPKVVVPYKPILHIRQSIGEVQRAATYHHDHHHHPPPSHPPSQKQATWSFPNGQHVPQVIAATLVATALWMGNPVLAADEALLNELSKEDSILVESRSPPPIQAESSPQAMALAKKLQTLHAKMYGAYWCKFCAKQKELFGKQAFDNNNNKNAIEYVECSGDGENSQAKTLCKDKDIQGYPAWEINGRLYSGQRSLDEMEVMVRMAEASEPGNTKGSPRILTSSSKRAMDISQQLESLQGSLFGSYWDPHTFEQKERLGKEAFSKLSYVECAKDADNSQLDLCKEKHVQVVPTWQINGEMYPGDQDLDELEEIIASSSKKSNKATDASPALLASAETPTDVQSPPPPPAQQQSKAQEKPSPREISETSSNKALALAIQMQSLDTRMYGAYFCDHCYDQKQAFGKEAFSIIPYVECTKDGKDSQLGLCLEKGIRSVPTWQIAGKLYEGERSIDQLQKLVQAELEQSKTVQVAKTKDQQQQSGNAPPPIVAVSSARAFQVADEMEKVHAKLYGAYWCRYTQAQKERFGQEAFAKINYVECSEDGLNSASGVCREKGVDGYPTWEVNGKLYPGDQDLDELETLVQEQ
;
A
#
# COMPACT_ATOMS: atom_id res chain seq x y z
N MET A 1 -53.23 18.39 4.88
CA MET A 1 -52.95 17.17 4.09
C MET A 1 -52.18 17.63 2.85
N MET A 2 -50.90 17.25 2.75
CA MET A 2 -49.93 17.36 1.61
C MET A 2 -49.57 18.78 1.10
N MET A 3 -48.34 19.31 1.26
CA MET A 3 -47.00 18.99 0.70
C MET A 3 -46.75 19.54 -0.73
N ALA A 4 -45.65 20.27 -0.88
CA ALA A 4 -45.13 21.01 -2.06
C ALA A 4 -44.40 20.11 -3.10
N PRO A 5 -43.81 20.65 -4.21
CA PRO A 5 -42.49 21.32 -4.15
C PRO A 5 -42.19 22.49 -5.14
N SER A 6 -41.37 23.44 -4.65
CA SER A 6 -40.20 24.15 -5.24
C SER A 6 -39.94 24.22 -6.77
N SER A 7 -39.73 25.45 -7.30
CA SER A 7 -38.42 25.91 -7.84
C SER A 7 -38.39 27.44 -8.11
N ASN A 8 -37.28 28.08 -7.71
CA ASN A 8 -36.99 29.51 -7.91
C ASN A 8 -36.20 29.72 -9.22
N ASN A 9 -36.69 30.58 -10.10
CA ASN A 9 -35.94 31.16 -11.23
C ASN A 9 -36.14 32.68 -11.24
N HIS A 10 -35.14 33.43 -10.77
CA HIS A 10 -35.12 34.90 -10.79
C HIS A 10 -33.71 35.39 -11.07
N TRP A 11 -33.27 35.44 -12.34
CA TRP A 11 -32.09 36.23 -12.78
C TRP A 11 -32.07 36.52 -14.30
N TYR A 12 -33.20 36.94 -14.88
CA TYR A 12 -33.20 37.51 -16.24
C TYR A 12 -34.07 38.77 -16.30
N TYR A 13 -33.57 39.92 -15.84
CA TYR A 13 -34.12 41.25 -16.17
C TYR A 13 -33.19 42.40 -15.75
N LYS A 14 -31.92 42.41 -16.18
CA LYS A 14 -31.05 43.61 -16.12
C LYS A 14 -29.98 43.59 -17.22
N LEU A 15 -30.39 43.65 -18.49
CA LEU A 15 -29.50 44.05 -19.58
C LEU A 15 -30.29 44.70 -20.74
N PHE A 16 -31.17 45.63 -20.40
CA PHE A 16 -31.91 46.44 -21.36
C PHE A 16 -32.06 47.83 -20.75
N LEU A 17 -31.04 48.67 -20.92
CA LEU A 17 -31.04 50.15 -20.76
C LEU A 17 -29.59 50.59 -20.50
N PHE A 18 -28.76 50.77 -21.52
CA PHE A 18 -27.60 51.69 -21.47
C PHE A 18 -26.91 51.88 -22.84
N LEU A 19 -27.63 52.10 -23.94
CA LEU A 19 -26.99 52.60 -25.18
C LEU A 19 -27.95 53.52 -25.96
N LEU A 20 -28.21 54.71 -25.39
CA LEU A 20 -28.59 55.89 -26.15
C LEU A 20 -28.03 57.10 -25.39
N SER A 21 -26.87 57.60 -25.84
CA SER A 21 -26.54 59.02 -25.95
C SER A 21 -25.02 59.22 -25.92
N SER A 22 -24.57 60.18 -26.73
CA SER A 22 -23.32 60.95 -26.60
C SER A 22 -22.16 60.53 -27.50
N HIS A 23 -22.01 61.33 -28.57
CA HIS A 23 -20.76 61.63 -29.26
C HIS A 23 -19.57 61.87 -28.30
N ILE A 24 -18.38 61.43 -28.69
CA ILE A 24 -17.10 62.01 -28.26
C ILE A 24 -16.19 62.14 -29.49
N PRO A 25 -15.55 63.30 -29.73
CA PRO A 25 -14.57 63.49 -30.79
C PRO A 25 -13.13 63.14 -30.35
N ASP A 26 -12.28 62.98 -31.36
CA ASP A 26 -10.85 62.69 -31.32
C ASP A 26 -10.05 63.36 -30.19
N CYS A 27 -9.18 62.57 -29.54
CA CYS A 27 -7.95 63.05 -28.92
C CYS A 27 -6.86 61.97 -29.00
N THR A 28 -5.79 62.31 -29.71
CA THR A 28 -4.51 61.62 -29.80
C THR A 28 -3.68 61.88 -28.54
N VAL A 29 -3.22 60.82 -27.84
CA VAL A 29 -2.03 60.91 -26.99
C VAL A 29 -1.27 59.58 -27.04
N ALA A 30 -0.01 59.65 -27.45
CA ALA A 30 0.95 58.56 -27.45
C ALA A 30 1.57 58.38 -26.06
N TRP A 31 1.61 57.15 -25.53
CA TRP A 31 2.57 56.73 -24.51
C TRP A 31 3.16 55.37 -24.88
N SER A 32 4.48 55.32 -24.75
CA SER A 32 5.42 54.24 -25.02
C SER A 32 5.25 53.05 -24.07
N LEU A 33 5.32 51.83 -24.61
CA LEU A 33 5.46 50.60 -23.82
C LEU A 33 6.83 49.93 -24.08
N PRO A 34 7.49 49.38 -23.05
CA PRO A 34 8.75 48.66 -23.19
C PRO A 34 8.52 47.26 -23.79
N LYS A 35 9.50 46.80 -24.55
CA LYS A 35 9.60 45.42 -25.06
C LYS A 35 9.64 44.45 -23.88
N VAL A 36 8.64 43.56 -23.80
CA VAL A 36 8.73 42.33 -23.03
C VAL A 36 8.70 41.17 -24.03
N VAL A 37 9.84 40.50 -24.16
CA VAL A 37 10.00 39.24 -24.89
C VAL A 37 9.74 38.12 -23.89
N VAL A 38 8.70 37.31 -24.13
CA VAL A 38 8.43 36.05 -23.41
C VAL A 38 8.01 35.01 -24.47
N PRO A 39 8.39 33.73 -24.34
CA PRO A 39 8.71 32.87 -25.46
C PRO A 39 7.50 32.19 -26.11
N TYR A 40 7.71 31.80 -27.36
CA TYR A 40 6.79 31.12 -28.26
C TYR A 40 6.33 29.73 -27.79
N LYS A 41 5.03 29.44 -28.08
CA LYS A 41 4.25 28.17 -28.08
C LYS A 41 3.37 27.94 -26.85
N PRO A 42 2.05 27.65 -27.02
CA PRO A 42 1.49 26.80 -28.08
C PRO A 42 0.33 27.45 -28.88
N ILE A 43 0.61 27.97 -30.09
CA ILE A 43 -0.42 28.41 -31.06
C ILE A 43 -0.54 27.42 -32.24
N LEU A 44 0.25 26.34 -32.26
CA LEU A 44 0.27 25.42 -33.40
C LEU A 44 -0.99 24.54 -33.54
N HIS A 45 -1.67 24.21 -32.43
CA HIS A 45 -2.86 23.35 -32.49
C HIS A 45 -4.12 24.08 -32.99
N ILE A 46 -4.25 25.38 -32.72
CA ILE A 46 -5.42 26.18 -33.15
C ILE A 46 -5.40 26.42 -34.67
N ARG A 47 -4.22 26.59 -35.28
CA ARG A 47 -4.09 26.77 -36.74
C ARG A 47 -4.40 25.50 -37.53
N GLN A 48 -4.13 24.31 -36.98
CA GLN A 48 -4.45 23.05 -37.65
C GLN A 48 -5.96 22.79 -37.70
N SER A 49 -6.68 23.08 -36.61
CA SER A 49 -8.14 22.92 -36.55
C SER A 49 -8.90 23.91 -37.44
N ILE A 50 -8.42 25.16 -37.57
CA ILE A 50 -9.02 26.16 -38.49
C ILE A 50 -8.81 25.75 -39.95
N GLY A 51 -7.64 25.18 -40.28
CA GLY A 51 -7.30 24.75 -41.65
C GLY A 51 -8.06 23.50 -42.14
N GLU A 52 -8.59 22.68 -41.24
CA GLU A 52 -9.44 21.52 -41.58
C GLU A 52 -10.90 21.91 -41.78
N VAL A 53 -11.42 22.85 -40.99
CA VAL A 53 -12.78 23.40 -41.13
C VAL A 53 -12.94 24.17 -42.45
N GLN A 54 -11.92 24.92 -42.89
CA GLN A 54 -11.94 25.61 -44.18
C GLN A 54 -11.86 24.65 -45.38
N ARG A 55 -11.21 23.48 -45.25
CA ARG A 55 -11.12 22.48 -46.33
C ARG A 55 -12.42 21.70 -46.53
N ALA A 56 -13.18 21.46 -45.46
CA ALA A 56 -14.48 20.82 -45.53
C ALA A 56 -15.55 21.70 -46.22
N ALA A 57 -15.45 23.04 -46.08
CA ALA A 57 -16.40 23.98 -46.68
C ALA A 57 -16.24 24.13 -48.21
N THR A 58 -15.06 23.88 -48.76
CA THR A 58 -14.79 24.01 -50.20
C THR A 58 -15.11 22.75 -51.03
N TYR A 59 -15.39 21.60 -50.41
CA TYR A 59 -15.66 20.34 -51.13
C TYR A 59 -17.14 20.16 -51.56
N HIS A 60 -18.02 21.09 -51.19
CA HIS A 60 -19.47 20.96 -51.44
C HIS A 60 -20.04 21.92 -52.49
N HIS A 61 -19.20 22.51 -53.35
CA HIS A 61 -19.66 23.49 -54.35
C HIS A 61 -19.42 23.15 -55.82
N ASP A 62 -19.17 21.88 -56.17
CA ASP A 62 -19.14 21.46 -57.57
C ASP A 62 -19.81 20.09 -57.74
N HIS A 63 -21.09 20.07 -58.12
CA HIS A 63 -21.61 19.26 -59.23
C HIS A 63 -23.15 19.30 -59.37
N HIS A 64 -23.56 19.59 -60.61
CA HIS A 64 -24.81 19.26 -61.32
C HIS A 64 -26.08 20.15 -61.21
N HIS A 65 -26.38 20.77 -62.36
CA HIS A 65 -27.67 21.27 -62.83
C HIS A 65 -28.72 20.16 -63.01
N HIS A 66 -29.97 20.36 -62.56
CA HIS A 66 -31.26 20.06 -63.23
C HIS A 66 -32.47 20.50 -62.36
N PRO A 67 -33.68 20.75 -62.94
CA PRO A 67 -34.78 21.51 -62.31
C PRO A 67 -35.75 20.65 -61.46
N PRO A 68 -36.69 21.25 -60.68
CA PRO A 68 -37.29 20.60 -59.51
C PRO A 68 -38.63 19.90 -59.81
N PRO A 69 -39.05 18.96 -58.94
CA PRO A 69 -40.46 18.67 -58.75
C PRO A 69 -40.95 19.00 -57.33
N SER A 70 -42.23 19.38 -57.30
CA SER A 70 -43.10 19.74 -56.19
C SER A 70 -43.48 18.56 -55.29
N HIS A 71 -43.24 18.67 -53.98
CA HIS A 71 -44.06 18.25 -52.82
C HIS A 71 -43.17 18.08 -51.57
N PRO A 72 -43.65 18.40 -50.35
CA PRO A 72 -42.82 18.37 -49.14
C PRO A 72 -42.88 16.99 -48.45
N PRO A 73 -41.75 16.49 -47.91
CA PRO A 73 -41.81 15.53 -46.82
C PRO A 73 -41.09 16.04 -45.56
N SER A 74 -41.85 15.95 -44.47
CA SER A 74 -41.47 15.72 -43.06
C SER A 74 -40.01 15.94 -42.61
N GLN A 75 -39.87 16.82 -41.61
CA GLN A 75 -38.71 16.90 -40.73
C GLN A 75 -38.35 15.52 -40.14
N LYS A 76 -37.22 14.96 -40.57
CA LYS A 76 -36.43 14.04 -39.75
C LYS A 76 -35.30 14.84 -39.12
N GLN A 77 -35.31 14.93 -37.80
CA GLN A 77 -34.17 15.39 -37.02
C GLN A 77 -33.01 14.41 -37.26
N ALA A 78 -31.93 14.89 -37.86
CA ALA A 78 -30.65 14.19 -37.84
C ALA A 78 -30.00 14.45 -36.47
N THR A 79 -30.02 13.45 -35.59
CA THR A 79 -29.24 13.47 -34.34
C THR A 79 -27.79 13.16 -34.68
N TRP A 80 -26.91 14.16 -34.58
CA TRP A 80 -25.47 13.98 -34.61
C TRP A 80 -25.02 13.54 -33.20
N SER A 81 -24.50 12.32 -33.08
CA SER A 81 -23.79 11.86 -31.89
C SER A 81 -22.29 11.98 -32.15
N PHE A 82 -21.59 12.82 -31.38
CA PHE A 82 -20.13 12.91 -31.42
C PHE A 82 -19.52 11.91 -30.41
N PRO A 83 -18.50 11.14 -30.78
CA PRO A 83 -17.74 10.34 -29.85
C PRO A 83 -16.71 11.21 -29.13
N ASN A 84 -16.63 11.03 -27.81
CA ASN A 84 -15.68 11.62 -26.86
C ASN A 84 -15.93 13.09 -26.48
N GLY A 85 -15.98 13.31 -25.16
CA GLY A 85 -16.31 14.56 -24.50
C GLY A 85 -15.30 15.67 -24.73
N GLN A 86 -15.43 16.39 -25.85
CA GLN A 86 -14.80 17.69 -26.01
C GLN A 86 -15.75 18.80 -25.55
N HIS A 87 -15.24 19.57 -24.58
CA HIS A 87 -15.75 20.79 -23.96
C HIS A 87 -16.91 21.52 -24.70
N VAL A 88 -18.13 21.27 -24.22
CA VAL A 88 -19.39 21.95 -24.60
C VAL A 88 -19.31 23.50 -24.56
N PRO A 89 -18.56 24.17 -23.65
CA PRO A 89 -18.53 25.64 -23.61
C PRO A 89 -17.85 26.27 -24.84
N GLN A 90 -16.85 25.60 -25.42
CA GLN A 90 -16.04 26.17 -26.51
C GLN A 90 -16.81 26.18 -27.84
N VAL A 91 -17.68 25.19 -28.06
CA VAL A 91 -18.51 25.09 -29.27
C VAL A 91 -19.62 26.15 -29.28
N ILE A 92 -20.22 26.43 -28.12
CA ILE A 92 -21.25 27.46 -27.98
C ILE A 92 -20.66 28.85 -28.22
N ALA A 93 -19.48 29.13 -27.63
CA ALA A 93 -18.75 30.38 -27.85
C ALA A 93 -18.35 30.58 -29.32
N ALA A 94 -17.84 29.53 -29.99
CA ALA A 94 -17.49 29.59 -31.40
C ALA A 94 -18.72 29.85 -32.31
N THR A 95 -19.88 29.28 -31.96
CA THR A 95 -21.13 29.45 -32.73
C THR A 95 -21.71 30.87 -32.56
N LEU A 96 -21.62 31.45 -31.38
CA LEU A 96 -22.02 32.84 -31.10
C LEU A 96 -21.13 33.87 -31.82
N VAL A 97 -19.82 33.63 -31.85
CA VAL A 97 -18.87 34.49 -32.57
C VAL A 97 -19.08 34.39 -34.08
N ALA A 98 -19.30 33.18 -34.61
CA ALA A 98 -19.57 32.98 -36.03
C ALA A 98 -20.89 33.64 -36.50
N THR A 99 -21.93 33.60 -35.67
CA THR A 99 -23.22 34.25 -35.97
C THR A 99 -23.15 35.78 -35.84
N ALA A 100 -22.40 36.31 -34.86
CA ALA A 100 -22.16 37.75 -34.72
C ALA A 100 -21.35 38.32 -35.91
N LEU A 101 -20.37 37.58 -36.41
CA LEU A 101 -19.59 37.92 -37.61
C LEU A 101 -20.46 37.87 -38.88
N TRP A 102 -21.36 36.89 -38.99
CA TRP A 102 -22.30 36.78 -40.11
C TRP A 102 -23.33 37.93 -40.14
N MET A 103 -23.71 38.45 -38.98
CA MET A 103 -24.61 39.60 -38.84
C MET A 103 -23.91 40.97 -38.91
N GLY A 104 -22.61 41.02 -39.20
CA GLY A 104 -21.87 42.26 -39.46
C GLY A 104 -21.70 43.19 -38.25
N ASN A 105 -21.73 42.64 -37.02
CA ASN A 105 -21.68 43.43 -35.79
C ASN A 105 -20.39 43.15 -34.99
N PRO A 106 -19.28 43.87 -35.28
CA PRO A 106 -17.95 43.52 -34.77
C PRO A 106 -17.75 43.77 -33.27
N VAL A 107 -18.65 44.51 -32.62
CA VAL A 107 -18.59 44.80 -31.18
C VAL A 107 -18.88 43.55 -30.33
N LEU A 108 -19.60 42.56 -30.86
CA LEU A 108 -19.81 41.26 -30.20
C LEU A 108 -18.71 40.23 -30.49
N ALA A 109 -17.83 40.51 -31.45
CA ALA A 109 -16.76 39.58 -31.87
C ALA A 109 -15.43 39.80 -31.14
N ALA A 110 -15.30 40.89 -30.37
CA ALA A 110 -14.08 41.24 -29.66
C ALA A 110 -14.41 41.80 -28.29
N ASP A 111 -14.84 40.92 -27.40
CA ASP A 111 -14.51 41.14 -25.99
C ASP A 111 -13.75 39.91 -25.48
N GLU A 112 -12.45 39.92 -25.75
CA GLU A 112 -11.48 38.95 -25.20
C GLU A 112 -11.51 38.98 -23.66
N ALA A 113 -11.95 40.10 -23.05
CA ALA A 113 -12.17 40.20 -21.61
C ALA A 113 -13.48 39.51 -21.19
N LEU A 114 -14.57 39.58 -21.97
CA LEU A 114 -15.80 38.82 -21.70
C LEU A 114 -15.60 37.31 -21.86
N LEU A 115 -14.83 36.86 -22.87
CA LEU A 115 -14.45 35.45 -23.01
C LEU A 115 -13.51 35.01 -21.88
N ASN A 116 -12.60 35.87 -21.42
CA ASN A 116 -11.77 35.60 -20.24
C ASN A 116 -12.58 35.62 -18.94
N GLU A 117 -13.57 36.50 -18.79
CA GLU A 117 -14.46 36.57 -17.61
C GLU A 117 -15.41 35.37 -17.57
N LEU A 118 -16.01 34.97 -18.70
CA LEU A 118 -16.78 33.72 -18.80
C LEU A 118 -15.89 32.51 -18.49
N SER A 119 -14.62 32.50 -18.91
CA SER A 119 -13.67 31.44 -18.54
C SER A 119 -13.25 31.46 -17.06
N LYS A 120 -13.30 32.62 -16.41
CA LYS A 120 -12.96 32.81 -14.98
C LYS A 120 -14.15 32.54 -14.06
N GLU A 121 -15.37 32.87 -14.47
CA GLU A 121 -16.60 32.65 -13.68
C GLU A 121 -17.22 31.26 -13.91
N ASP A 122 -17.02 30.60 -15.07
CA ASP A 122 -17.34 29.17 -15.25
C ASP A 122 -16.24 28.22 -14.71
N SER A 123 -15.19 28.77 -14.10
CA SER A 123 -14.22 27.97 -13.31
C SER A 123 -14.76 27.57 -11.92
N ILE A 124 -16.08 27.69 -11.71
CA ILE A 124 -16.80 26.92 -10.70
C ILE A 124 -16.64 25.44 -11.09
N LEU A 125 -15.59 24.82 -10.54
CA LEU A 125 -15.38 23.39 -10.32
C LEU A 125 -16.39 22.50 -11.06
N VAL A 126 -16.20 22.31 -12.38
CA VAL A 126 -16.61 21.04 -12.98
C VAL A 126 -15.64 20.03 -12.40
N GLU A 127 -16.00 19.47 -11.25
CA GLU A 127 -15.25 18.44 -10.57
C GLU A 127 -15.08 17.29 -11.57
N SER A 128 -13.88 17.18 -12.13
CA SER A 128 -13.54 16.15 -13.10
C SER A 128 -13.80 14.80 -12.44
N ARG A 129 -14.73 14.03 -12.99
CA ARG A 129 -15.09 12.68 -12.52
C ARG A 129 -14.19 11.61 -13.13
N SER A 130 -12.99 12.02 -13.51
CA SER A 130 -11.95 11.21 -14.12
C SER A 130 -10.88 10.94 -13.06
N PRO A 131 -10.22 9.76 -13.07
CA PRO A 131 -9.15 9.48 -12.12
C PRO A 131 -8.02 10.53 -12.22
N PRO A 132 -7.36 10.87 -11.10
CA PRO A 132 -6.22 11.78 -11.11
C PRO A 132 -5.15 11.34 -12.13
N PRO A 133 -4.53 12.28 -12.87
CA PRO A 133 -3.49 11.95 -13.83
C PRO A 133 -2.25 11.40 -13.11
N ILE A 134 -1.71 10.30 -13.62
CA ILE A 134 -0.51 9.66 -13.09
C ILE A 134 0.68 10.60 -13.30
N GLN A 135 1.45 10.89 -12.26
CA GLN A 135 2.60 11.78 -12.32
C GLN A 135 3.93 11.04 -12.50
N ALA A 136 4.07 9.87 -11.87
CA ALA A 136 5.28 9.07 -11.91
C ALA A 136 5.52 8.42 -13.28
N GLU A 137 6.78 8.33 -13.69
CA GLU A 137 7.20 7.49 -14.81
C GLU A 137 7.33 6.02 -14.33
N SER A 138 6.95 5.08 -15.18
CA SER A 138 7.04 3.65 -14.92
C SER A 138 8.48 3.19 -14.79
N SER A 139 8.75 2.44 -13.71
CA SER A 139 10.04 1.77 -13.52
C SER A 139 10.20 0.57 -14.48
N PRO A 140 11.43 0.06 -14.68
CA PRO A 140 11.64 -1.17 -15.45
C PRO A 140 10.83 -2.36 -14.90
N GLN A 141 10.75 -2.48 -13.58
CA GLN A 141 9.95 -3.51 -12.89
C GLN A 141 8.47 -3.38 -13.23
N ALA A 142 7.91 -2.17 -13.09
CA ALA A 142 6.51 -1.90 -13.40
C ALA A 142 6.16 -2.20 -14.87
N MET A 143 7.07 -1.88 -15.81
CA MET A 143 6.86 -2.18 -17.23
C MET A 143 6.92 -3.68 -17.54
N ALA A 144 7.86 -4.40 -16.92
CA ALA A 144 7.96 -5.86 -17.08
C ALA A 144 6.69 -6.55 -16.53
N LEU A 145 6.21 -6.09 -15.38
CA LEU A 145 5.01 -6.59 -14.74
C LEU A 145 3.74 -6.26 -15.53
N ALA A 146 3.59 -5.02 -16.02
CA ALA A 146 2.46 -4.60 -16.86
C ALA A 146 2.31 -5.49 -18.10
N LYS A 147 3.43 -5.84 -18.74
CA LYS A 147 3.44 -6.76 -19.89
C LYS A 147 2.90 -8.15 -19.52
N LYS A 148 3.31 -8.71 -18.37
CA LYS A 148 2.81 -10.01 -17.92
C LYS A 148 1.33 -9.95 -17.53
N LEU A 149 0.94 -8.93 -16.79
CA LEU A 149 -0.46 -8.68 -16.40
C LEU A 149 -1.37 -8.63 -17.63
N GLN A 150 -0.92 -7.98 -18.70
CA GLN A 150 -1.68 -7.95 -19.95
C GLN A 150 -1.85 -9.35 -20.58
N THR A 151 -0.79 -10.17 -20.62
CA THR A 151 -0.89 -11.55 -21.14
C THR A 151 -1.84 -12.41 -20.31
N LEU A 152 -2.04 -12.05 -19.04
CA LEU A 152 -2.98 -12.69 -18.12
C LEU A 152 -4.37 -12.01 -18.12
N HIS A 153 -4.62 -11.12 -19.08
CA HIS A 153 -5.86 -10.34 -19.21
C HIS A 153 -6.25 -9.61 -17.93
N ALA A 154 -5.25 -9.06 -17.22
CA ALA A 154 -5.46 -8.44 -15.94
C ALA A 154 -6.21 -7.10 -16.06
N LYS A 155 -7.12 -6.85 -15.12
CA LYS A 155 -7.87 -5.60 -15.00
C LYS A 155 -7.72 -5.04 -13.60
N MET A 156 -7.59 -3.72 -13.50
CA MET A 156 -7.66 -3.00 -12.24
C MET A 156 -9.01 -2.27 -12.14
N TYR A 157 -9.85 -2.70 -11.22
CA TYR A 157 -11.11 -2.06 -10.87
C TYR A 157 -10.86 -0.98 -9.82
N GLY A 158 -11.44 0.20 -10.03
CA GLY A 158 -11.31 1.30 -9.08
C GLY A 158 -12.41 2.33 -9.20
N ALA A 159 -12.26 3.42 -8.45
CA ALA A 159 -13.13 4.58 -8.56
C ALA A 159 -12.28 5.84 -8.77
N TYR A 160 -12.77 6.82 -9.51
CA TYR A 160 -11.99 8.05 -9.79
C TYR A 160 -11.58 8.80 -8.50
N TRP A 161 -12.42 8.79 -7.47
CA TRP A 161 -12.18 9.40 -6.16
C TRP A 161 -11.32 8.54 -5.21
N CYS A 162 -10.97 7.31 -5.60
CA CYS A 162 -10.27 6.37 -4.74
C CYS A 162 -8.77 6.69 -4.64
N LYS A 163 -8.36 7.24 -3.49
CA LYS A 163 -6.95 7.57 -3.20
C LYS A 163 -5.99 6.37 -3.32
N PHE A 164 -6.43 5.17 -2.96
CA PHE A 164 -5.61 3.95 -3.06
C PHE A 164 -5.46 3.48 -4.51
N CYS A 165 -6.47 3.75 -5.34
CA CYS A 165 -6.45 3.48 -6.76
C CYS A 165 -5.50 4.44 -7.48
N ALA A 166 -5.53 5.73 -7.12
CA ALA A 166 -4.54 6.69 -7.58
C ALA A 166 -3.12 6.26 -7.18
N LYS A 167 -2.89 5.89 -5.92
CA LYS A 167 -1.58 5.39 -5.45
C LYS A 167 -1.12 4.13 -6.18
N GLN A 168 -2.01 3.18 -6.43
CA GLN A 168 -1.68 1.97 -7.19
C GLN A 168 -1.21 2.32 -8.62
N LYS A 169 -1.89 3.26 -9.27
CA LYS A 169 -1.50 3.74 -10.60
C LYS A 169 -0.15 4.44 -10.59
N GLU A 170 0.13 5.25 -9.56
CA GLU A 170 1.45 5.88 -9.36
C GLU A 170 2.57 4.86 -9.17
N LEU A 171 2.34 3.76 -8.44
CA LEU A 171 3.34 2.68 -8.27
C LEU A 171 3.76 2.05 -9.61
N PHE A 172 2.82 1.93 -10.55
CA PHE A 172 3.09 1.41 -11.89
C PHE A 172 3.62 2.49 -12.86
N GLY A 173 3.24 3.76 -12.65
CA GLY A 173 3.62 4.89 -13.49
C GLY A 173 2.82 5.00 -14.80
N LYS A 174 3.00 6.12 -15.50
CA LYS A 174 2.23 6.52 -16.69
C LYS A 174 2.25 5.47 -17.80
N GLN A 175 3.42 5.00 -18.18
CA GLN A 175 3.61 4.15 -19.37
C GLN A 175 2.90 2.80 -19.20
N ALA A 176 2.78 2.29 -17.97
CA ALA A 176 2.06 1.07 -17.66
C ALA A 176 0.53 1.19 -17.82
N PHE A 177 -0.04 2.40 -17.80
CA PHE A 177 -1.48 2.67 -17.96
C PHE A 177 -1.82 3.50 -19.21
N ASP A 178 -0.84 3.83 -20.05
CA ASP A 178 -1.04 4.65 -21.25
C ASP A 178 -1.68 3.85 -22.41
N ASN A 179 -3.00 3.86 -22.46
CA ASN A 179 -3.78 3.20 -23.52
C ASN A 179 -3.68 3.88 -24.90
N ASN A 180 -3.14 5.10 -25.01
CA ASN A 180 -3.19 5.86 -26.25
C ASN A 180 -2.11 5.45 -27.25
N ASN A 181 -1.00 4.86 -26.78
CA ASN A 181 0.11 4.42 -27.64
C ASN A 181 0.77 3.10 -27.22
N ASN A 182 0.44 2.55 -26.03
CA ASN A 182 1.06 1.33 -25.53
C ASN A 182 0.10 0.14 -25.64
N LYS A 183 0.41 -0.81 -26.52
CA LYS A 183 -0.33 -2.08 -26.61
C LYS A 183 -0.23 -2.91 -25.32
N ASN A 184 0.70 -2.63 -24.40
CA ASN A 184 0.91 -3.36 -23.15
C ASN A 184 0.37 -2.64 -21.91
N ALA A 185 -0.56 -1.69 -22.09
CA ALA A 185 -1.14 -0.96 -20.98
C ALA A 185 -2.11 -1.83 -20.16
N ILE A 186 -2.13 -1.60 -18.84
CA ILE A 186 -3.03 -2.24 -17.89
C ILE A 186 -4.42 -1.65 -18.06
N GLU A 187 -5.42 -2.53 -18.18
CA GLU A 187 -6.81 -2.11 -18.29
C GLU A 187 -7.32 -1.60 -16.93
N TYR A 188 -7.80 -0.35 -16.89
CA TYR A 188 -8.47 0.23 -15.74
C TYR A 188 -9.98 0.28 -15.97
N VAL A 189 -10.75 -0.23 -15.02
CA VAL A 189 -12.21 -0.22 -15.03
C VAL A 189 -12.72 0.75 -13.98
N GLU A 190 -13.47 1.75 -14.43
CA GLU A 190 -14.13 2.73 -13.56
C GLU A 190 -15.43 2.15 -12.99
N CYS A 191 -15.51 2.02 -11.67
CA CYS A 191 -16.64 1.44 -10.96
C CYS A 191 -17.43 2.45 -10.11
N SER A 192 -17.06 3.74 -10.08
CA SER A 192 -17.94 4.75 -9.48
C SER A 192 -19.13 5.01 -10.38
N GLY A 193 -20.35 4.99 -9.85
CA GLY A 193 -21.57 5.11 -10.67
C GLY A 193 -21.71 6.45 -11.41
N ASP A 194 -21.06 7.49 -10.91
CA ASP A 194 -20.98 8.84 -11.47
C ASP A 194 -19.67 9.12 -12.22
N GLY A 195 -18.72 8.18 -12.19
CA GLY A 195 -17.41 8.28 -12.83
C GLY A 195 -17.50 8.32 -14.35
N GLU A 196 -16.50 8.95 -14.99
CA GLU A 196 -16.40 8.97 -16.44
C GLU A 196 -16.22 7.55 -17.01
N ASN A 197 -17.01 7.18 -18.03
CA ASN A 197 -17.01 5.84 -18.62
C ASN A 197 -17.25 4.71 -17.61
N SER A 198 -18.03 5.00 -16.57
CA SER A 198 -18.37 4.03 -15.52
C SER A 198 -18.96 2.73 -16.05
N GLN A 199 -18.44 1.62 -15.55
CA GLN A 199 -18.95 0.25 -15.72
C GLN A 199 -19.57 -0.29 -14.43
N ALA A 200 -19.91 0.59 -13.48
CA ALA A 200 -20.43 0.23 -12.16
C ALA A 200 -21.66 -0.69 -12.22
N LYS A 201 -22.61 -0.38 -13.12
CA LYS A 201 -23.91 -1.06 -13.21
C LYS A 201 -23.89 -2.36 -14.02
N THR A 202 -22.80 -2.62 -14.74
CA THR A 202 -22.61 -3.80 -15.58
C THR A 202 -21.45 -4.61 -15.01
N LEU A 203 -20.23 -4.37 -15.49
CA LEU A 203 -19.07 -5.19 -15.22
C LEU A 203 -18.73 -5.28 -13.72
N CYS A 204 -18.68 -4.16 -12.99
CA CYS A 204 -18.23 -4.16 -11.60
C CYS A 204 -19.25 -4.85 -10.67
N LYS A 205 -20.54 -4.73 -10.97
CA LYS A 205 -21.61 -5.41 -10.24
C LYS A 205 -21.63 -6.90 -10.55
N ASP A 206 -21.50 -7.28 -11.82
CA ASP A 206 -21.49 -8.68 -12.26
C ASP A 206 -20.28 -9.44 -11.70
N LYS A 207 -19.15 -8.74 -11.50
CA LYS A 207 -17.93 -9.26 -10.87
C LYS A 207 -17.94 -9.20 -9.35
N ASP A 208 -19.00 -8.69 -8.73
CA ASP A 208 -19.15 -8.58 -7.28
C ASP A 208 -17.95 -7.85 -6.60
N ILE A 209 -17.50 -6.75 -7.20
CA ILE A 209 -16.35 -5.99 -6.67
C ILE A 209 -16.73 -5.31 -5.35
N GLN A 210 -16.24 -5.86 -4.24
CA GLN A 210 -16.56 -5.40 -2.87
C GLN A 210 -15.79 -4.14 -2.43
N GLY A 211 -14.68 -3.80 -3.09
CA GLY A 211 -13.83 -2.69 -2.68
C GLY A 211 -12.77 -2.31 -3.71
N TYR A 212 -12.16 -1.14 -3.51
CA TYR A 212 -11.22 -0.55 -4.47
C TYR A 212 -9.86 -0.18 -3.82
N PRO A 213 -8.74 -0.32 -4.56
CA PRO A 213 -8.67 -0.97 -5.86
C PRO A 213 -8.90 -2.48 -5.72
N ALA A 214 -9.31 -3.12 -6.81
CA ALA A 214 -9.33 -4.57 -6.92
C ALA A 214 -8.68 -4.97 -8.25
N TRP A 215 -8.00 -6.11 -8.25
CA TRP A 215 -7.32 -6.67 -9.40
C TRP A 215 -8.02 -7.95 -9.82
N GLU A 216 -8.33 -8.09 -11.10
CA GLU A 216 -8.60 -9.39 -11.71
C GLU A 216 -7.35 -9.81 -12.47
N ILE A 217 -6.80 -10.98 -12.18
CA ILE A 217 -5.63 -11.53 -12.88
C ILE A 217 -5.96 -12.97 -13.23
N ASN A 218 -5.94 -13.30 -14.52
CA ASN A 218 -6.33 -14.63 -15.03
C ASN A 218 -7.69 -15.11 -14.47
N GLY A 219 -8.66 -14.18 -14.37
CA GLY A 219 -10.03 -14.45 -13.88
C GLY A 219 -10.19 -14.51 -12.36
N ARG A 220 -9.11 -14.42 -11.57
CA ARG A 220 -9.18 -14.37 -10.09
C ARG A 220 -9.17 -12.93 -9.59
N LEU A 221 -10.02 -12.64 -8.61
CA LEU A 221 -10.13 -11.33 -7.97
C LEU A 221 -9.26 -11.23 -6.71
N TYR A 222 -8.52 -10.14 -6.60
CA TYR A 222 -7.70 -9.76 -5.45
C TYR A 222 -8.09 -8.35 -5.02
N SER A 223 -8.47 -8.18 -3.75
CA SER A 223 -8.84 -6.86 -3.22
C SER A 223 -7.62 -6.09 -2.68
N GLY A 224 -7.73 -4.77 -2.71
CA GLY A 224 -6.78 -3.85 -2.08
C GLY A 224 -5.63 -3.40 -2.97
N GLN A 225 -4.95 -2.34 -2.52
CA GLN A 225 -3.71 -1.86 -3.12
C GLN A 225 -2.56 -2.83 -2.80
N ARG A 226 -1.69 -3.07 -3.79
CA ARG A 226 -0.56 -4.00 -3.75
C ARG A 226 0.74 -3.31 -4.16
N SER A 227 1.84 -3.71 -3.55
CA SER A 227 3.20 -3.39 -3.99
C SER A 227 3.52 -4.07 -5.33
N LEU A 228 4.59 -3.64 -6.02
CA LEU A 228 5.02 -4.29 -7.26
C LEU A 228 5.47 -5.74 -7.00
N ASP A 229 6.09 -6.01 -5.85
CA ASP A 229 6.55 -7.36 -5.48
C ASP A 229 5.36 -8.29 -5.21
N GLU A 230 4.35 -7.85 -4.46
CA GLU A 230 3.10 -8.63 -4.28
C GLU A 230 2.42 -8.92 -5.63
N MET A 231 2.45 -7.96 -6.55
CA MET A 231 1.88 -8.16 -7.88
C MET A 231 2.69 -9.17 -8.71
N GLU A 232 4.01 -9.22 -8.57
CA GLU A 232 4.84 -10.26 -9.18
C GLU A 232 4.48 -11.66 -8.66
N VAL A 233 4.21 -11.78 -7.35
CA VAL A 233 3.71 -13.02 -6.75
C VAL A 233 2.37 -13.42 -7.38
N MET A 234 1.41 -12.49 -7.47
CA MET A 234 0.10 -12.77 -8.08
C MET A 234 0.20 -13.17 -9.55
N VAL A 235 1.14 -12.59 -10.30
CA VAL A 235 1.43 -12.98 -11.68
C VAL A 235 1.98 -14.41 -11.74
N ARG A 236 2.95 -14.77 -10.89
CA ARG A 236 3.48 -16.14 -10.83
C ARG A 236 2.40 -17.15 -10.42
N MET A 237 1.54 -16.81 -9.45
CA MET A 237 0.37 -17.62 -9.10
C MET A 237 -0.56 -17.85 -10.29
N ALA A 238 -0.84 -16.79 -11.05
CA ALA A 238 -1.71 -16.85 -12.21
C ALA A 238 -1.10 -17.69 -13.35
N GLU A 239 0.21 -17.60 -13.56
CA GLU A 239 0.98 -18.46 -14.49
C GLU A 239 1.00 -19.93 -14.04
N ALA A 240 1.03 -20.17 -12.73
CA ALA A 240 1.02 -21.49 -12.13
C ALA A 240 -0.36 -22.16 -12.09
N SER A 241 -1.43 -21.37 -12.24
CA SER A 241 -2.82 -21.82 -12.18
C SER A 241 -3.19 -22.67 -13.41
N GLU A 242 -4.10 -23.62 -13.23
CA GLU A 242 -4.57 -24.45 -14.35
C GLU A 242 -5.59 -23.69 -15.21
N PRO A 243 -5.51 -23.76 -16.55
CA PRO A 243 -6.47 -23.09 -17.42
C PRO A 243 -7.91 -23.53 -17.11
N GLY A 244 -8.78 -22.58 -16.82
CA GLY A 244 -10.20 -22.82 -16.51
C GLY A 244 -10.48 -23.23 -15.05
N ASN A 245 -9.46 -23.49 -14.22
CA ASN A 245 -9.64 -23.73 -12.79
C ASN A 245 -9.24 -22.49 -11.98
N THR A 246 -10.22 -21.64 -11.67
CA THR A 246 -10.01 -20.43 -10.86
C THR A 246 -10.04 -20.68 -9.35
N LYS A 247 -10.38 -21.90 -8.92
CA LYS A 247 -10.59 -22.29 -7.51
C LYS A 247 -9.59 -23.33 -6.98
N GLY A 248 -8.71 -23.79 -7.84
CA GLY A 248 -7.63 -24.71 -7.51
C GLY A 248 -6.41 -24.00 -6.91
N SER A 249 -5.66 -24.76 -6.12
CA SER A 249 -4.35 -24.34 -5.59
C SER A 249 -3.34 -24.26 -6.75
N PRO A 250 -2.64 -23.12 -6.92
CA PRO A 250 -1.61 -23.00 -7.96
C PRO A 250 -0.47 -24.01 -7.76
N ARG A 251 0.11 -24.46 -8.89
CA ARG A 251 1.21 -25.43 -8.91
C ARG A 251 2.50 -24.81 -8.42
N ILE A 252 3.33 -25.59 -7.72
CA ILE A 252 4.67 -25.15 -7.34
C ILE A 252 5.59 -25.30 -8.55
N LEU A 253 6.11 -24.18 -9.05
CA LEU A 253 6.98 -24.17 -10.24
C LEU A 253 8.47 -24.28 -9.87
N THR A 254 8.82 -23.93 -8.63
CA THR A 254 10.20 -24.00 -8.12
C THR A 254 10.61 -25.44 -7.81
N SER A 255 11.86 -25.77 -8.10
CA SER A 255 12.50 -26.98 -7.60
C SER A 255 12.98 -26.77 -6.16
N SER A 256 12.95 -27.84 -5.37
CA SER A 256 13.35 -27.80 -3.98
C SER A 256 14.88 -27.78 -3.86
N SER A 257 15.38 -26.93 -2.97
CA SER A 257 16.78 -26.97 -2.59
C SER A 257 17.05 -28.17 -1.68
N LYS A 258 18.32 -28.54 -1.52
CA LYS A 258 18.72 -29.55 -0.52
C LYS A 258 18.23 -29.16 0.88
N ARG A 259 18.42 -27.88 1.24
CA ARG A 259 17.95 -27.32 2.51
C ARG A 259 16.43 -27.51 2.70
N ALA A 260 15.64 -27.17 1.69
CA ALA A 260 14.18 -27.35 1.76
C ALA A 260 13.75 -28.81 1.86
N MET A 261 14.48 -29.73 1.22
CA MET A 261 14.25 -31.17 1.35
C MET A 261 14.51 -31.67 2.79
N ASP A 262 15.59 -31.19 3.41
CA ASP A 262 15.96 -31.53 4.79
C ASP A 262 14.92 -30.97 5.79
N ILE A 263 14.45 -29.74 5.57
CA ILE A 263 13.35 -29.14 6.35
C ILE A 263 12.07 -29.95 6.20
N SER A 264 11.68 -30.27 4.96
CA SER A 264 10.47 -31.04 4.68
C SER A 264 10.47 -32.40 5.39
N GLN A 265 11.60 -33.12 5.36
CA GLN A 265 11.72 -34.40 6.07
C GLN A 265 11.53 -34.25 7.59
N GLN A 266 12.06 -33.18 8.18
CA GLN A 266 11.89 -32.93 9.61
C GLN A 266 10.46 -32.51 9.95
N LEU A 267 9.85 -31.64 9.14
CA LEU A 267 8.44 -31.27 9.27
C LEU A 267 7.54 -32.50 9.18
N GLU A 268 7.76 -33.39 8.20
CA GLU A 268 7.02 -34.65 8.07
C GLU A 268 7.11 -35.49 9.36
N SER A 269 8.30 -35.61 9.95
CA SER A 269 8.49 -36.35 11.21
C SER A 269 7.75 -35.72 12.41
N LEU A 270 7.52 -34.40 12.36
CA LEU A 270 6.78 -33.63 13.34
C LEU A 270 5.30 -33.42 12.97
N GLN A 271 4.79 -34.17 11.99
CA GLN A 271 3.40 -34.04 11.50
C GLN A 271 3.07 -32.62 10.99
N GLY A 272 4.07 -31.97 10.39
CA GLY A 272 4.00 -30.65 9.80
C GLY A 272 2.90 -30.56 8.74
N SER A 273 1.94 -29.67 8.97
CA SER A 273 0.82 -29.40 8.06
C SER A 273 0.71 -27.91 7.79
N LEU A 274 0.56 -27.52 6.53
CA LEU A 274 0.30 -26.13 6.15
C LEU A 274 -1.20 -25.93 5.93
N PHE A 275 -1.81 -25.06 6.71
CA PHE A 275 -3.16 -24.55 6.49
C PHE A 275 -3.06 -23.30 5.64
N GLY A 276 -3.76 -23.30 4.50
CA GLY A 276 -3.65 -22.24 3.51
C GLY A 276 -4.93 -21.99 2.78
N SER A 277 -4.93 -20.98 1.90
CA SER A 277 -6.01 -20.80 0.94
C SER A 277 -5.47 -20.72 -0.48
N TYR A 278 -6.16 -21.36 -1.42
CA TYR A 278 -5.72 -21.41 -2.81
C TYR A 278 -5.54 -20.01 -3.45
N TRP A 279 -6.28 -19.01 -2.96
CA TRP A 279 -6.27 -17.63 -3.42
C TRP A 279 -5.28 -16.73 -2.71
N ASP A 280 -4.67 -17.20 -1.63
CA ASP A 280 -3.79 -16.40 -0.81
C ASP A 280 -2.34 -16.41 -1.35
N PRO A 281 -1.76 -15.23 -1.67
CA PRO A 281 -0.40 -15.14 -2.20
C PRO A 281 0.67 -15.63 -1.25
N HIS A 282 0.53 -15.38 0.05
CA HIS A 282 1.52 -15.80 1.05
C HIS A 282 1.57 -17.33 1.19
N THR A 283 0.41 -17.98 1.14
CA THR A 283 0.30 -19.45 1.07
C THR A 283 1.04 -19.99 -0.16
N PHE A 284 0.92 -19.34 -1.31
CA PHE A 284 1.64 -19.75 -2.52
C PHE A 284 3.15 -19.57 -2.39
N GLU A 285 3.62 -18.43 -1.90
CA GLU A 285 5.05 -18.18 -1.68
C GLU A 285 5.66 -19.16 -0.68
N GLN A 286 4.95 -19.47 0.41
CA GLN A 286 5.37 -20.46 1.39
C GLN A 286 5.66 -21.82 0.74
N LYS A 287 4.78 -22.25 -0.17
CA LYS A 287 4.91 -23.50 -0.92
C LYS A 287 6.09 -23.44 -1.89
N GLU A 288 6.27 -22.34 -2.60
CA GLU A 288 7.39 -22.16 -3.53
C GLU A 288 8.75 -22.06 -2.85
N ARG A 289 8.82 -21.50 -1.64
CA ARG A 289 10.04 -21.41 -0.85
C ARG A 289 10.59 -22.79 -0.49
N LEU A 290 9.71 -23.75 -0.22
CA LEU A 290 10.08 -25.15 -0.04
C LEU A 290 10.36 -25.84 -1.40
N GLY A 291 9.60 -25.49 -2.42
CA GLY A 291 9.71 -26.11 -3.74
C GLY A 291 8.90 -27.40 -3.87
N LYS A 292 8.77 -27.86 -5.11
CA LYS A 292 7.81 -28.89 -5.51
C LYS A 292 8.03 -30.23 -4.79
N GLU A 293 9.25 -30.75 -4.80
CA GLU A 293 9.63 -32.04 -4.23
C GLU A 293 9.49 -32.05 -2.70
N ALA A 294 9.97 -31.00 -2.02
CA ALA A 294 9.91 -30.87 -0.57
C ALA A 294 8.47 -30.70 -0.11
N PHE A 295 7.71 -29.78 -0.71
CA PHE A 295 6.33 -29.56 -0.30
C PHE A 295 5.41 -30.75 -0.60
N SER A 296 5.71 -31.54 -1.65
CA SER A 296 4.90 -32.73 -2.00
C SER A 296 4.83 -33.81 -0.91
N LYS A 297 5.72 -33.77 0.09
CA LYS A 297 5.73 -34.68 1.23
C LYS A 297 4.91 -34.18 2.42
N LEU A 298 4.53 -32.90 2.41
CA LEU A 298 3.87 -32.26 3.54
C LEU A 298 2.35 -32.27 3.35
N SER A 299 1.63 -32.28 4.47
CA SER A 299 0.19 -32.16 4.48
C SER A 299 -0.21 -30.71 4.19
N TYR A 300 -1.22 -30.53 3.33
CA TYR A 300 -1.81 -29.22 3.02
C TYR A 300 -3.31 -29.25 3.27
N VAL A 301 -3.79 -28.29 4.05
CA VAL A 301 -5.21 -28.13 4.39
C VAL A 301 -5.73 -26.87 3.71
N GLU A 302 -6.69 -27.06 2.81
CA GLU A 302 -7.32 -25.97 2.06
C GLU A 302 -8.46 -25.35 2.86
N CYS A 303 -8.27 -24.12 3.34
CA CYS A 303 -9.22 -23.43 4.19
C CYS A 303 -10.22 -22.54 3.42
N ALA A 304 -10.04 -22.33 2.12
CA ALA A 304 -11.01 -21.55 1.37
C ALA A 304 -12.33 -22.31 1.22
N LYS A 305 -13.44 -21.68 1.63
CA LYS A 305 -14.79 -22.26 1.61
C LYS A 305 -15.22 -22.73 0.22
N ASP A 306 -14.80 -22.01 -0.81
CA ASP A 306 -15.25 -22.16 -2.18
C ASP A 306 -14.28 -22.97 -3.05
N ALA A 307 -13.21 -23.52 -2.47
CA ALA A 307 -12.25 -24.39 -3.12
C ALA A 307 -12.84 -25.76 -3.47
N ASP A 308 -12.34 -26.37 -4.54
CA ASP A 308 -12.79 -27.70 -4.98
C ASP A 308 -12.50 -28.80 -3.93
N ASN A 309 -11.42 -28.65 -3.17
CA ASN A 309 -10.96 -29.57 -2.13
C ASN A 309 -11.00 -28.94 -0.73
N SER A 310 -11.98 -28.06 -0.48
CA SER A 310 -12.13 -27.35 0.79
C SER A 310 -12.20 -28.29 1.99
N GLN A 311 -11.39 -28.00 2.99
CA GLN A 311 -11.36 -28.64 4.30
C GLN A 311 -11.68 -27.61 5.41
N LEU A 312 -12.59 -26.67 5.11
CA LEU A 312 -12.92 -25.55 5.99
C LEU A 312 -13.31 -25.96 7.42
N ASP A 313 -14.02 -27.07 7.59
CA ASP A 313 -14.45 -27.52 8.93
C ASP A 313 -13.25 -27.94 9.79
N LEU A 314 -12.22 -28.54 9.20
CA LEU A 314 -10.97 -28.82 9.89
C LEU A 314 -10.24 -27.51 10.26
N CYS A 315 -10.21 -26.52 9.38
CA CYS A 315 -9.62 -25.21 9.70
C CYS A 315 -10.34 -24.52 10.87
N LYS A 316 -11.67 -24.63 10.95
CA LYS A 316 -12.45 -24.11 12.09
C LYS A 316 -12.20 -24.88 13.37
N GLU A 317 -12.14 -26.21 13.31
CA GLU A 317 -11.82 -27.07 14.46
C GLU A 317 -10.42 -26.74 15.01
N LYS A 318 -9.45 -26.52 14.12
CA LYS A 318 -8.08 -26.12 14.48
C LYS A 318 -7.95 -24.64 14.82
N HIS A 319 -9.05 -23.88 14.85
CA HIS A 319 -9.07 -22.45 15.14
C HIS A 319 -8.09 -21.63 14.28
N VAL A 320 -7.94 -21.98 12.99
CA VAL A 320 -7.12 -21.23 12.04
C VAL A 320 -7.80 -19.89 11.76
N GLN A 321 -7.20 -18.81 12.25
CA GLN A 321 -7.73 -17.45 12.10
C GLN A 321 -7.16 -16.72 10.87
N VAL A 322 -5.94 -17.08 10.47
CA VAL A 322 -5.20 -16.47 9.35
C VAL A 322 -4.54 -17.56 8.52
N VAL A 323 -4.35 -17.30 7.24
CA VAL A 323 -3.57 -18.16 6.33
C VAL A 323 -2.41 -17.36 5.75
N PRO A 324 -1.25 -17.98 5.48
CA PRO A 324 -0.91 -19.35 5.87
C PRO A 324 -0.78 -19.52 7.39
N THR A 325 -0.95 -20.75 7.88
CA THR A 325 -0.66 -21.14 9.26
C THR A 325 -0.05 -22.54 9.26
N TRP A 326 1.08 -22.72 9.93
CA TRP A 326 1.69 -24.03 10.11
C TRP A 326 1.16 -24.72 11.38
N GLN A 327 0.93 -26.02 11.31
CA GLN A 327 0.83 -26.87 12.47
C GLN A 327 2.08 -27.75 12.52
N ILE A 328 2.88 -27.64 13.58
CA ILE A 328 4.12 -28.43 13.76
C ILE A 328 4.09 -29.03 15.16
N ASN A 329 4.15 -30.35 15.26
CA ASN A 329 4.05 -31.09 16.52
C ASN A 329 2.81 -30.71 17.37
N GLY A 330 1.68 -30.42 16.69
CA GLY A 330 0.42 -30.03 17.33
C GLY A 330 0.32 -28.55 17.75
N GLU A 331 1.39 -27.77 17.69
CA GLU A 331 1.38 -26.32 17.93
C GLU A 331 1.10 -25.56 16.63
N MET A 332 0.35 -24.45 16.72
CA MET A 332 -0.06 -23.62 15.58
C MET A 332 0.83 -22.37 15.49
N TYR A 333 1.32 -22.08 14.28
CA TYR A 333 2.23 -20.98 13.97
C TYR A 333 1.61 -20.15 12.83
N PRO A 334 0.85 -19.09 13.17
CA PRO A 334 0.18 -18.26 12.18
C PRO A 334 1.15 -17.36 11.41
N GLY A 335 0.88 -17.17 10.12
CA GLY A 335 1.68 -16.34 9.22
C GLY A 335 2.62 -17.16 8.32
N ASP A 336 3.28 -16.46 7.40
CA ASP A 336 4.35 -17.02 6.61
C ASP A 336 5.57 -17.32 7.50
N GLN A 337 6.29 -18.39 7.18
CA GLN A 337 7.50 -18.82 7.87
C GLN A 337 8.60 -19.01 6.83
N ASP A 338 9.71 -18.29 6.93
CA ASP A 338 10.85 -18.55 6.04
C ASP A 338 11.53 -19.89 6.37
N LEU A 339 12.57 -20.26 5.61
CA LEU A 339 13.24 -21.55 5.83
C LEU A 339 14.03 -21.57 7.14
N ASP A 340 14.57 -20.44 7.56
CA ASP A 340 15.30 -20.29 8.82
C ASP A 340 14.33 -20.41 10.01
N GLU A 341 13.20 -19.72 9.96
CA GLU A 341 12.14 -19.79 10.98
C GLU A 341 11.58 -21.21 11.11
N LEU A 342 11.35 -21.92 10.00
CA LEU A 342 10.91 -23.31 10.04
C LEU A 342 11.96 -24.21 10.72
N GLU A 343 13.25 -24.04 10.44
CA GLU A 343 14.32 -24.79 11.09
C GLU A 343 14.37 -24.51 12.60
N GLU A 344 14.17 -23.26 13.02
CA GLU A 344 14.11 -22.88 14.44
C GLU A 344 12.90 -23.49 15.16
N ILE A 345 11.72 -23.44 14.52
CA ILE A 345 10.50 -24.08 15.05
C ILE A 345 10.69 -25.58 15.18
N ILE A 346 11.29 -26.23 14.18
CA ILE A 346 11.61 -27.66 14.19
C ILE A 346 12.60 -27.97 15.33
N ALA A 347 13.66 -27.17 15.47
CA ALA A 347 14.67 -27.36 16.50
C ALA A 347 14.10 -27.20 17.92
N SER A 348 13.22 -26.22 18.12
CA SER A 348 12.54 -26.00 19.41
C SER A 348 11.52 -27.11 19.72
N SER A 349 10.76 -27.56 18.71
CA SER A 349 9.78 -28.65 18.83
C SER A 349 10.45 -30.00 19.15
N SER A 350 11.60 -30.27 18.53
CA SER A 350 12.38 -31.48 18.78
C SER A 350 12.95 -31.53 20.20
N LYS A 351 13.37 -30.37 20.75
CA LYS A 351 13.83 -30.26 22.15
C LYS A 351 12.69 -30.47 23.16
N LYS A 352 11.47 -30.00 22.86
CA LYS A 352 10.28 -30.25 23.70
C LYS A 352 9.89 -31.75 23.70
N SER A 353 9.96 -32.41 22.54
CA SER A 353 9.67 -33.84 22.40
C SER A 353 10.63 -34.72 23.21
N ASN A 354 11.93 -34.43 23.20
CA ASN A 354 12.94 -35.16 23.98
C ASN A 354 12.85 -34.91 25.50
N LYS A 355 12.15 -33.87 25.95
CA LYS A 355 11.90 -33.64 27.39
C LYS A 355 10.68 -34.40 27.91
N ALA A 356 9.77 -34.81 27.02
CA ALA A 356 8.59 -35.61 27.36
C ALA A 356 8.89 -37.13 27.43
N THR A 357 10.02 -37.60 26.90
CA THR A 357 10.37 -39.03 26.82
C THR A 357 11.17 -39.57 28.01
N ASP A 358 11.52 -38.73 28.99
CA ASP A 358 12.21 -39.14 30.24
C ASP A 358 11.25 -39.46 31.41
N ALA A 359 9.95 -39.58 31.13
CA ALA A 359 8.98 -40.21 32.02
C ALA A 359 8.48 -41.51 31.36
N SER A 360 9.00 -42.65 31.79
CA SER A 360 8.65 -44.00 31.32
C SER A 360 8.07 -44.84 32.49
N PRO A 361 7.43 -45.99 32.27
CA PRO A 361 6.29 -46.29 31.38
C PRO A 361 5.18 -47.12 32.09
N ALA A 362 4.19 -47.56 31.29
CA ALA A 362 3.28 -48.72 31.46
C ALA A 362 1.83 -48.47 31.92
N LEU A 363 0.86 -48.70 31.03
CA LEU A 363 0.09 -49.96 31.00
C LEU A 363 -0.77 -50.09 29.73
N LEU A 364 -0.75 -51.30 29.19
CA LEU A 364 -1.46 -51.77 28.01
C LEU A 364 -2.92 -52.16 28.34
N ALA A 365 -3.75 -52.08 27.29
CA ALA A 365 -4.79 -53.02 26.88
C ALA A 365 -6.27 -52.75 27.24
N SER A 366 -7.00 -52.59 26.12
CA SER A 366 -8.24 -53.29 25.73
C SER A 366 -9.61 -52.65 25.98
N ALA A 367 -10.35 -52.69 24.86
CA ALA A 367 -11.70 -52.24 24.60
C ALA A 367 -12.77 -53.01 25.38
N GLU A 368 -13.91 -52.35 25.59
CA GLU A 368 -15.26 -52.87 25.35
C GLU A 368 -16.31 -51.74 25.52
N THR A 369 -17.20 -51.58 24.54
CA THR A 369 -18.51 -50.90 24.65
C THR A 369 -19.50 -51.82 25.39
N PRO A 370 -20.50 -51.32 26.16
CA PRO A 370 -21.83 -51.08 25.54
C PRO A 370 -22.78 -50.05 26.21
N THR A 371 -23.72 -49.57 25.38
CA THR A 371 -25.16 -49.24 25.61
C THR A 371 -25.63 -48.23 26.67
N ASP A 372 -26.13 -47.11 26.15
CA ASP A 372 -27.48 -46.52 26.33
C ASP A 372 -28.26 -46.79 27.64
N VAL A 373 -28.38 -45.76 28.48
CA VAL A 373 -29.48 -45.58 29.44
C VAL A 373 -29.88 -44.09 29.48
N GLN A 374 -31.16 -43.86 29.18
CA GLN A 374 -31.85 -42.56 29.20
C GLN A 374 -31.72 -41.83 30.55
N SER A 375 -31.40 -40.54 30.50
CA SER A 375 -31.46 -39.62 31.64
C SER A 375 -32.81 -38.89 31.71
N PRO A 376 -33.43 -38.74 32.90
CA PRO A 376 -34.65 -37.94 33.08
C PRO A 376 -34.34 -36.42 33.09
N PRO A 377 -35.34 -35.55 32.83
CA PRO A 377 -35.12 -34.11 32.69
C PRO A 377 -34.82 -33.44 34.05
N PRO A 378 -34.06 -32.33 34.08
CA PRO A 378 -33.73 -31.65 35.32
C PRO A 378 -34.92 -30.84 35.88
N PRO A 379 -35.05 -30.70 37.22
CA PRO A 379 -36.04 -29.83 37.84
C PRO A 379 -35.66 -28.34 37.72
N PRO A 380 -36.63 -27.41 37.78
CA PRO A 380 -36.37 -25.99 37.58
C PRO A 380 -35.73 -25.38 38.83
N ALA A 381 -34.46 -24.99 38.73
CA ALA A 381 -33.75 -24.30 39.80
C ALA A 381 -33.84 -22.77 39.63
N GLN A 382 -34.19 -22.14 40.73
CA GLN A 382 -34.57 -20.76 40.92
C GLN A 382 -33.41 -19.78 40.69
N GLN A 383 -33.76 -18.59 40.18
CA GLN A 383 -32.89 -17.43 40.08
C GLN A 383 -32.40 -17.02 41.48
N GLN A 384 -31.09 -17.13 41.71
CA GLN A 384 -30.39 -16.40 42.75
C GLN A 384 -29.37 -15.48 42.09
N SER A 385 -29.58 -14.18 42.27
CA SER A 385 -28.67 -13.10 41.89
C SER A 385 -27.36 -13.23 42.68
N LYS A 386 -26.31 -13.75 42.03
CA LYS A 386 -24.95 -13.72 42.56
C LYS A 386 -24.32 -12.38 42.16
N ALA A 387 -23.84 -11.64 43.15
CA ALA A 387 -23.15 -10.37 42.97
C ALA A 387 -22.04 -10.49 41.93
N GLN A 388 -22.03 -9.58 40.96
CA GLN A 388 -21.04 -9.52 39.89
C GLN A 388 -19.64 -9.30 40.49
N GLU A 389 -18.83 -10.34 40.45
CA GLU A 389 -17.39 -10.24 40.64
C GLU A 389 -16.84 -9.41 39.46
N LYS A 390 -16.12 -8.34 39.78
CA LYS A 390 -15.66 -7.36 38.79
C LYS A 390 -14.69 -8.05 37.82
N PRO A 391 -14.89 -7.96 36.49
CA PRO A 391 -14.01 -8.64 35.54
C PRO A 391 -12.55 -8.17 35.73
N SER A 392 -11.62 -9.11 35.79
CA SER A 392 -10.18 -8.82 35.82
C SER A 392 -9.68 -8.53 34.40
N PRO A 393 -8.65 -7.66 34.21
CA PRO A 393 -7.99 -7.52 32.91
C PRO A 393 -7.56 -8.90 32.37
N ARG A 394 -7.87 -9.18 31.10
CA ARG A 394 -7.43 -10.41 30.44
C ARG A 394 -5.93 -10.31 30.12
N GLU A 395 -5.19 -11.37 30.43
CA GLU A 395 -3.76 -11.48 30.13
C GLU A 395 -3.55 -11.82 28.66
N ILE A 396 -2.52 -11.22 28.04
CA ILE A 396 -2.12 -11.55 26.67
C ILE A 396 -1.59 -12.98 26.68
N SER A 397 -2.08 -13.85 25.81
CA SER A 397 -1.63 -15.24 25.68
C SER A 397 -0.57 -15.42 24.59
N GLU A 398 -0.69 -14.64 23.51
CA GLU A 398 0.16 -14.73 22.31
C GLU A 398 1.60 -14.27 22.56
N THR A 399 2.56 -14.92 21.90
CA THR A 399 3.92 -14.40 21.76
C THR A 399 3.98 -13.44 20.58
N SER A 400 4.91 -12.51 20.64
CA SER A 400 5.03 -11.44 19.65
C SER A 400 5.69 -11.96 18.39
N SER A 401 5.13 -11.61 17.24
CA SER A 401 5.84 -11.76 15.97
C SER A 401 6.99 -10.76 15.88
N ASN A 402 8.01 -11.08 15.08
CA ASN A 402 9.10 -10.15 14.78
C ASN A 402 8.59 -8.82 14.21
N LYS A 403 7.53 -8.87 13.39
CA LYS A 403 6.88 -7.68 12.82
C LYS A 403 6.24 -6.81 13.91
N ALA A 404 5.51 -7.41 14.84
CA ALA A 404 4.92 -6.70 15.97
C ALA A 404 5.99 -6.11 16.89
N LEU A 405 7.05 -6.86 17.16
CA LEU A 405 8.18 -6.43 17.99
C LEU A 405 8.94 -5.25 17.35
N ALA A 406 9.26 -5.35 16.06
CA ALA A 406 9.91 -4.28 15.31
C ALA A 406 9.05 -3.01 15.27
N LEU A 407 7.74 -3.16 15.06
CA LEU A 407 6.81 -2.04 15.09
C LEU A 407 6.74 -1.39 16.48
N ALA A 408 6.66 -2.18 17.54
CA ALA A 408 6.62 -1.67 18.91
C ALA A 408 7.88 -0.88 19.28
N ILE A 409 9.05 -1.30 18.78
CA ILE A 409 10.31 -0.56 18.94
C ILE A 409 10.27 0.76 18.17
N GLN A 410 9.88 0.76 16.89
CA GLN A 410 9.74 1.99 16.09
C GLN A 410 8.81 3.01 16.75
N MET A 411 7.72 2.51 17.32
CA MET A 411 6.70 3.29 18.04
C MET A 411 7.25 4.05 19.25
N GLN A 412 8.32 3.57 19.91
CA GLN A 412 8.94 4.27 21.05
C GLN A 412 9.47 5.65 20.68
N SER A 413 10.07 5.77 19.48
CA SER A 413 10.63 7.04 18.99
C SER A 413 9.56 8.10 18.68
N LEU A 414 8.29 7.70 18.58
CA LEU A 414 7.17 8.55 18.18
C LEU A 414 6.21 8.89 19.33
N ASP A 415 6.61 8.70 20.59
CA ASP A 415 5.74 8.91 21.75
C ASP A 415 4.42 8.14 21.63
N THR A 416 4.50 6.91 21.12
CA THR A 416 3.31 6.10 20.82
C THR A 416 2.71 5.54 22.11
N ARG A 417 1.39 5.52 22.21
CA ARG A 417 0.65 4.86 23.30
C ARG A 417 -0.72 4.38 22.86
N MET A 418 -1.24 3.36 23.53
CA MET A 418 -2.57 2.84 23.31
C MET A 418 -3.47 3.17 24.51
N TYR A 419 -4.57 3.87 24.25
CA TYR A 419 -5.63 4.12 25.22
C TYR A 419 -6.67 3.02 25.13
N GLY A 420 -7.04 2.42 26.27
CA GLY A 420 -7.96 1.30 26.29
C GLY A 420 -8.78 1.19 27.57
N ALA A 421 -9.62 0.16 27.61
CA ALA A 421 -10.36 -0.28 28.80
C ALA A 421 -10.04 -1.75 29.08
N TYR A 422 -9.85 -2.12 30.36
CA TYR A 422 -9.50 -3.50 30.71
C TYR A 422 -10.54 -4.56 30.29
N PHE A 423 -11.82 -4.17 30.15
CA PHE A 423 -12.93 -5.06 29.74
C PHE A 423 -13.23 -5.04 28.24
N CYS A 424 -12.47 -4.27 27.44
CA CYS A 424 -12.76 -4.04 26.03
C CYS A 424 -12.18 -5.17 25.15
N ASP A 425 -13.03 -5.80 24.34
CA ASP A 425 -12.66 -6.90 23.43
C ASP A 425 -11.68 -6.46 22.35
N HIS A 426 -11.99 -5.41 21.60
CA HIS A 426 -11.06 -4.83 20.62
C HIS A 426 -9.71 -4.39 21.22
N CYS A 427 -9.71 -3.96 22.48
CA CYS A 427 -8.49 -3.58 23.18
C CYS A 427 -7.66 -4.81 23.56
N TYR A 428 -8.32 -5.93 23.83
CA TYR A 428 -7.67 -7.20 24.06
C TYR A 428 -7.16 -7.82 22.75
N ASP A 429 -7.97 -7.82 21.69
CA ASP A 429 -7.59 -8.34 20.37
C ASP A 429 -6.41 -7.57 19.78
N GLN A 430 -6.41 -6.24 19.93
CA GLN A 430 -5.27 -5.41 19.56
C GLN A 430 -3.98 -5.78 20.32
N LYS A 431 -4.08 -6.09 21.61
CA LYS A 431 -2.95 -6.53 22.44
C LYS A 431 -2.44 -7.90 22.02
N GLN A 432 -3.36 -8.83 21.75
CA GLN A 432 -3.06 -10.16 21.22
C GLN A 432 -2.33 -10.08 19.89
N ALA A 433 -2.75 -9.19 18.99
CA ALA A 433 -2.09 -8.98 17.70
C ALA A 433 -0.63 -8.50 17.82
N PHE A 434 -0.29 -7.80 18.91
CA PHE A 434 1.11 -7.46 19.20
C PHE A 434 1.87 -8.60 19.88
N GLY A 435 1.21 -9.36 20.76
CA GLY A 435 1.84 -10.36 21.61
C GLY A 435 2.52 -9.77 22.85
N LYS A 436 2.91 -10.65 23.78
CA LYS A 436 3.41 -10.29 25.12
C LYS A 436 4.61 -9.34 25.11
N GLU A 437 5.66 -9.71 24.39
CA GLU A 437 6.94 -9.02 24.32
C GLU A 437 6.80 -7.63 23.68
N ALA A 438 6.20 -7.53 22.50
CA ALA A 438 6.01 -6.28 21.79
C ALA A 438 5.05 -5.35 22.53
N PHE A 439 3.94 -5.87 23.07
CA PHE A 439 3.01 -5.02 23.80
C PHE A 439 3.60 -4.54 25.14
N SER A 440 4.55 -5.25 25.74
CA SER A 440 5.26 -4.78 26.94
C SER A 440 6.09 -3.51 26.70
N ILE A 441 6.46 -3.26 25.44
CA ILE A 441 7.23 -2.07 25.00
C ILE A 441 6.30 -0.85 24.81
N ILE A 442 5.02 -1.09 24.54
CA ILE A 442 4.04 -0.06 24.18
C ILE A 442 3.35 0.47 25.44
N PRO A 443 3.45 1.78 25.73
CA PRO A 443 2.71 2.38 26.84
C PRO A 443 1.19 2.21 26.68
N TYR A 444 0.55 1.59 27.67
CA TYR A 444 -0.91 1.43 27.76
C TYR A 444 -1.50 2.41 28.78
N VAL A 445 -2.59 3.08 28.41
CA VAL A 445 -3.33 4.02 29.26
C VAL A 445 -4.72 3.47 29.53
N GLU A 446 -5.01 3.17 30.80
CA GLU A 446 -6.31 2.68 31.25
C GLU A 446 -7.31 3.83 31.43
N CYS A 447 -8.37 3.84 30.62
CA CYS A 447 -9.33 4.93 30.55
C CYS A 447 -10.63 4.68 31.33
N THR A 448 -10.76 3.59 32.07
CA THR A 448 -11.94 3.32 32.91
C THR A 448 -11.69 3.76 34.34
N LYS A 449 -12.68 4.36 35.01
CA LYS A 449 -12.57 4.84 36.39
C LYS A 449 -12.13 3.74 37.37
N ASP A 450 -12.50 2.52 37.04
CA ASP A 450 -12.51 1.38 37.93
C ASP A 450 -11.49 0.30 37.50
N GLY A 451 -10.75 0.54 36.40
CA GLY A 451 -9.58 -0.22 35.98
C GLY A 451 -8.37 0.00 36.88
N LYS A 452 -7.45 -0.98 36.85
CA LYS A 452 -6.19 -0.92 37.60
C LYS A 452 -5.31 0.20 37.05
N ASP A 453 -4.73 1.01 37.94
CA ASP A 453 -3.87 2.14 37.58
C ASP A 453 -4.52 3.12 36.58
N SER A 454 -5.84 3.33 36.76
CA SER A 454 -6.66 4.19 35.92
C SER A 454 -6.06 5.59 35.75
N GLN A 455 -6.02 6.03 34.50
CA GLN A 455 -5.61 7.35 34.05
C GLN A 455 -6.77 8.06 33.34
N LEU A 456 -8.02 7.83 33.79
CA LEU A 456 -9.22 8.42 33.19
C LEU A 456 -9.10 9.95 33.01
N GLY A 457 -8.48 10.67 33.95
CA GLY A 457 -8.23 12.11 33.82
C GLY A 457 -7.41 12.48 32.58
N LEU A 458 -6.35 11.73 32.30
CA LEU A 458 -5.53 11.89 31.09
C LEU A 458 -6.33 11.58 29.82
N CYS A 459 -7.16 10.52 29.83
CA CYS A 459 -7.99 10.18 28.68
C CYS A 459 -9.02 11.28 28.35
N LEU A 460 -9.62 11.88 29.38
CA LEU A 460 -10.54 13.02 29.22
C LEU A 460 -9.82 14.27 28.70
N GLU A 461 -8.64 14.59 29.24
CA GLU A 461 -7.82 15.71 28.80
C GLU A 461 -7.39 15.57 27.33
N LYS A 462 -7.01 14.36 26.93
CA LYS A 462 -6.62 14.04 25.54
C LYS A 462 -7.82 13.91 24.59
N GLY A 463 -9.04 13.99 25.11
CA GLY A 463 -10.27 13.91 24.30
C GLY A 463 -10.51 12.54 23.69
N ILE A 464 -10.12 11.46 24.38
CA ILE A 464 -10.37 10.07 23.94
C ILE A 464 -11.87 9.78 24.01
N ARG A 465 -12.49 9.51 22.85
CA ARG A 465 -13.95 9.27 22.73
C ARG A 465 -14.32 7.80 22.62
N SER A 466 -13.39 6.99 22.13
CA SER A 466 -13.57 5.55 21.88
C SER A 466 -12.30 4.79 22.23
N VAL A 467 -12.43 3.50 22.52
CA VAL A 467 -11.30 2.60 22.79
C VAL A 467 -11.42 1.33 21.93
N PRO A 468 -10.31 0.76 21.43
CA PRO A 468 -8.96 1.28 21.59
C PRO A 468 -8.71 2.55 20.75
N THR A 469 -7.83 3.42 21.23
CA THR A 469 -7.34 4.58 20.47
C THR A 469 -5.82 4.61 20.53
N TRP A 470 -5.18 4.77 19.38
CA TRP A 470 -3.73 4.91 19.27
C TRP A 470 -3.35 6.38 19.23
N GLN A 471 -2.34 6.78 20.00
CA GLN A 471 -1.62 8.01 19.76
C GLN A 471 -0.28 7.68 19.11
N ILE A 472 0.03 8.29 17.97
CA ILE A 472 1.31 8.14 17.26
C ILE A 472 1.77 9.54 16.86
N ALA A 473 2.98 9.94 17.28
CA ALA A 473 3.53 11.27 17.05
C ALA A 473 2.56 12.42 17.46
N GLY A 474 1.81 12.22 18.54
CA GLY A 474 0.82 13.19 19.06
C GLY A 474 -0.54 13.18 18.37
N LYS A 475 -0.72 12.44 17.26
CA LYS A 475 -2.01 12.31 16.56
C LYS A 475 -2.80 11.13 17.10
N LEU A 476 -4.13 11.28 17.19
CA LEU A 476 -5.04 10.24 17.66
C LEU A 476 -5.69 9.48 16.50
N TYR A 477 -5.70 8.15 16.61
CA TYR A 477 -6.28 7.22 15.66
C TYR A 477 -7.22 6.27 16.40
N GLU A 478 -8.52 6.52 16.27
CA GLU A 478 -9.55 5.69 16.89
C GLU A 478 -9.65 4.31 16.20
N GLY A 479 -9.99 3.29 16.99
CA GLY A 479 -10.29 1.93 16.55
C GLY A 479 -9.12 0.96 16.59
N GLU A 480 -9.45 -0.33 16.57
CA GLU A 480 -8.51 -1.43 16.39
C GLU A 480 -7.90 -1.39 14.99
N ARG A 481 -6.62 -1.77 14.88
CA ARG A 481 -5.82 -1.71 13.65
C ARG A 481 -4.90 -2.90 13.56
N SER A 482 -4.74 -3.43 12.35
CA SER A 482 -3.72 -4.46 12.11
C SER A 482 -2.31 -3.90 12.30
N ILE A 483 -1.35 -4.79 12.57
CA ILE A 483 0.08 -4.45 12.66
C ILE A 483 0.52 -3.67 11.42
N ASP A 484 0.11 -4.08 10.23
CA ASP A 484 0.43 -3.41 8.96
C ASP A 484 -0.16 -2.00 8.85
N GLN A 485 -1.38 -1.81 9.34
CA GLN A 485 -2.00 -0.48 9.35
C GLN A 485 -1.25 0.46 10.30
N LEU A 486 -0.89 -0.03 11.48
CA LEU A 486 -0.11 0.72 12.46
C LEU A 486 1.30 1.03 11.96
N GLN A 487 1.95 0.06 11.31
CA GLN A 487 3.25 0.24 10.66
C GLN A 487 3.20 1.32 9.59
N LYS A 488 2.15 1.35 8.76
CA LYS A 488 1.94 2.42 7.77
C LYS A 488 1.77 3.80 8.41
N LEU A 489 1.07 3.88 9.55
CA LEU A 489 0.92 5.14 10.29
C LEU A 489 2.25 5.61 10.88
N VAL A 490 2.97 4.73 11.56
CA VAL A 490 4.31 4.98 12.11
C VAL A 490 5.25 5.45 11.01
N GLN A 491 5.30 4.75 9.88
CA GLN A 491 6.15 5.11 8.75
C GLN A 491 5.80 6.48 8.16
N ALA A 492 4.51 6.77 7.98
CA ALA A 492 4.07 8.07 7.48
C ALA A 492 4.43 9.23 8.41
N GLU A 493 4.42 9.02 9.73
CA GLU A 493 4.84 10.02 10.71
C GLU A 493 6.37 10.16 10.76
N LEU A 494 7.12 9.06 10.63
CA LEU A 494 8.57 9.10 10.47
C LEU A 494 8.97 9.90 9.22
N GLU A 495 8.31 9.68 8.09
CA GLU A 495 8.54 10.43 6.84
C GLU A 495 8.22 11.93 6.98
N GLN A 496 7.12 12.28 7.67
CA GLN A 496 6.79 13.67 7.98
C GLN A 496 7.87 14.30 8.87
N SER A 497 8.37 13.59 9.88
CA SER A 497 9.44 14.06 10.75
C SER A 497 10.75 14.30 9.99
N LYS A 498 11.08 13.44 9.01
CA LYS A 498 12.22 13.59 8.09
C LYS A 498 12.07 14.81 7.18
N THR A 499 10.85 15.09 6.70
CA THR A 499 10.60 16.24 5.81
C THR A 499 10.74 17.59 6.54
N VAL A 500 10.36 17.64 7.83
CA VAL A 500 10.57 18.81 8.70
C VAL A 500 12.06 19.02 9.02
N GLN A 501 12.83 17.94 9.15
CA GLN A 501 14.29 17.98 9.32
C GLN A 501 15.00 18.46 8.05
N VAL A 502 14.60 17.97 6.86
CA VAL A 502 15.14 18.36 5.53
C VAL A 502 14.85 19.83 5.19
N ALA A 503 13.70 20.38 5.63
CA ALA A 503 13.40 21.80 5.49
C ALA A 503 14.30 22.68 6.38
N LYS A 504 14.78 22.17 7.52
CA LYS A 504 15.75 22.85 8.39
C LYS A 504 17.21 22.71 7.92
N THR A 505 17.57 21.64 7.21
CA THR A 505 18.96 21.39 6.76
C THR A 505 19.32 22.10 5.45
N LYS A 506 18.35 22.58 4.67
CA LYS A 506 18.63 23.36 3.44
C LYS A 506 19.31 24.71 3.70
N ASP A 507 19.22 25.25 4.91
CA ASP A 507 19.96 26.47 5.32
C ASP A 507 21.33 26.19 5.97
N GLN A 508 21.73 24.92 6.14
CA GLN A 508 23.03 24.57 6.76
C GLN A 508 23.93 23.67 5.91
N GLN A 509 23.49 23.21 4.73
CA GLN A 509 24.35 22.48 3.78
C GLN A 509 25.18 23.41 2.88
N GLN A 510 25.92 24.32 3.52
CA GLN A 510 27.08 24.94 2.88
C GLN A 510 28.25 25.01 3.86
N GLN A 511 28.49 23.93 4.63
CA GLN A 511 29.68 23.79 5.48
C GLN A 511 29.90 22.36 6.05
N SER A 512 30.20 21.36 5.22
CA SER A 512 30.97 20.17 5.66
C SER A 512 31.45 19.35 4.45
N GLY A 513 32.55 19.74 3.82
CA GLY A 513 33.24 18.86 2.88
C GLY A 513 33.85 17.68 3.63
N ASN A 514 33.61 16.46 3.15
CA ASN A 514 34.24 15.20 3.57
C ASN A 514 33.68 14.46 4.81
N ALA A 515 32.42 14.72 5.18
CA ALA A 515 31.70 13.85 6.14
C ALA A 515 31.15 12.58 5.45
N PRO A 516 31.02 11.44 6.17
CA PRO A 516 30.31 10.27 5.66
C PRO A 516 28.88 10.61 5.25
N PRO A 517 28.37 10.04 4.13
CA PRO A 517 26.96 10.17 3.77
C PRO A 517 26.05 9.72 4.93
N PRO A 518 24.91 10.39 5.15
CA PRO A 518 23.97 9.98 6.18
C PRO A 518 23.42 8.59 5.87
N ILE A 519 23.25 7.77 6.90
CA ILE A 519 22.56 6.48 6.79
C ILE A 519 21.07 6.77 6.66
N VAL A 520 20.45 6.31 5.59
CA VAL A 520 19.03 6.56 5.30
C VAL A 520 18.15 5.35 5.60
N ALA A 521 18.74 4.16 5.62
CA ALA A 521 18.10 2.93 6.04
C ALA A 521 17.82 2.94 7.55
N VAL A 522 16.67 2.37 7.92
CA VAL A 522 16.27 2.14 9.31
C VAL A 522 16.71 0.74 9.71
N SER A 523 17.13 0.57 10.96
CA SER A 523 17.64 -0.70 11.45
C SER A 523 16.57 -1.78 11.58
N SER A 524 16.90 -2.99 11.15
CA SER A 524 16.11 -4.18 11.46
C SER A 524 16.37 -4.66 12.88
N ALA A 525 15.46 -5.45 13.45
CA ALA A 525 15.66 -6.08 14.76
C ALA A 525 16.94 -6.92 14.80
N ARG A 526 17.20 -7.65 13.69
CA ARG A 526 18.43 -8.42 13.52
C ARG A 526 19.67 -7.52 13.56
N ALA A 527 19.70 -6.43 12.78
CA ALA A 527 20.82 -5.50 12.80
C ALA A 527 21.10 -4.91 14.19
N PHE A 528 20.06 -4.67 15.00
CA PHE A 528 20.20 -4.26 16.40
C PHE A 528 20.84 -5.33 17.28
N GLN A 529 20.41 -6.59 17.15
CA GLN A 529 21.00 -7.70 17.90
C GLN A 529 22.48 -7.87 17.55
N VAL A 530 22.82 -7.86 16.25
CA VAL A 530 24.22 -7.90 15.81
C VAL A 530 24.99 -6.72 16.37
N ALA A 531 24.42 -5.51 16.34
CA ALA A 531 25.08 -4.33 16.87
C ALA A 531 25.32 -4.40 18.39
N ASP A 532 24.37 -4.96 19.16
CA ASP A 532 24.53 -5.19 20.59
C ASP A 532 25.66 -6.20 20.89
N GLU A 533 25.75 -7.30 20.15
CA GLU A 533 26.84 -8.27 20.33
C GLU A 533 28.19 -7.68 19.89
N MET A 534 28.22 -6.92 18.79
CA MET A 534 29.39 -6.18 18.31
C MET A 534 29.90 -5.16 19.34
N GLU A 535 28.98 -4.44 19.98
CA GLU A 535 29.31 -3.47 21.04
C GLU A 535 29.96 -4.17 22.24
N LYS A 536 29.44 -5.32 22.67
CA LYS A 536 29.99 -6.11 23.78
C LYS A 536 31.42 -6.59 23.53
N VAL A 537 31.75 -6.95 22.28
CA VAL A 537 33.11 -7.36 21.90
C VAL A 537 33.98 -6.19 21.46
N HIS A 538 33.50 -4.95 21.60
CA HIS A 538 34.17 -3.73 21.19
C HIS A 538 34.62 -3.73 19.72
N ALA A 539 33.79 -4.31 18.85
CA ALA A 539 34.07 -4.37 17.42
C ALA A 539 34.16 -2.96 16.81
N LYS A 540 35.05 -2.81 15.82
CA LYS A 540 35.25 -1.55 15.10
C LYS A 540 35.08 -1.75 13.61
N LEU A 541 34.44 -0.79 12.96
CA LEU A 541 34.38 -0.70 11.51
C LEU A 541 35.36 0.38 11.03
N TYR A 542 36.43 -0.03 10.37
CA TYR A 542 37.35 0.87 9.67
C TYR A 542 36.84 1.11 8.25
N GLY A 543 36.69 2.37 7.86
CA GLY A 543 36.21 2.70 6.52
C GLY A 543 36.52 4.11 6.09
N ALA A 544 36.12 4.47 4.87
CA ALA A 544 36.31 5.81 4.33
C ALA A 544 34.98 6.47 3.95
N TYR A 545 34.84 7.77 4.20
CA TYR A 545 33.59 8.50 3.96
C TYR A 545 33.12 8.44 2.49
N TRP A 546 34.05 8.37 1.54
CA TRP A 546 33.77 8.27 0.10
C TRP A 546 33.56 6.82 -0.38
N CYS A 547 33.79 5.82 0.47
CA CYS A 547 33.71 4.42 0.06
C CYS A 547 32.27 3.92 0.03
N ARG A 548 31.78 3.57 -1.16
CA ARG A 548 30.43 3.00 -1.36
C ARG A 548 30.17 1.71 -0.60
N TYR A 549 31.20 0.87 -0.37
CA TYR A 549 31.05 -0.39 0.34
C TYR A 549 30.97 -0.15 1.85
N THR A 550 31.77 0.80 2.37
CA THR A 550 31.60 1.29 3.75
C THR A 550 30.22 1.89 3.95
N GLN A 551 29.69 2.64 2.98
CA GLN A 551 28.31 3.12 3.07
C GLN A 551 27.30 1.96 3.03
N ALA A 552 27.45 0.98 2.15
CA ALA A 552 26.56 -0.17 2.07
C ALA A 552 26.52 -0.97 3.40
N GLN A 553 27.69 -1.19 4.02
CA GLN A 553 27.80 -1.82 5.34
C GLN A 553 27.01 -1.05 6.41
N LYS A 554 27.12 0.28 6.42
CA LYS A 554 26.39 1.18 7.32
C LYS A 554 24.88 1.10 7.11
N GLU A 555 24.43 1.14 5.85
CA GLU A 555 23.02 1.01 5.49
C GLU A 555 22.45 -0.37 5.87
N ARG A 556 23.25 -1.43 5.82
CA ARG A 556 22.85 -2.79 6.23
C ARG A 556 22.53 -2.87 7.73
N PHE A 557 23.28 -2.14 8.55
CA PHE A 557 22.92 -1.97 9.96
C PHE A 557 21.72 -1.05 10.15
N GLY A 558 21.57 -0.04 9.30
CA GLY A 558 20.59 1.04 9.46
C GLY A 558 21.01 2.03 10.55
N GLN A 559 20.34 3.18 10.57
CA GLN A 559 20.77 4.35 11.33
C GLN A 559 20.89 4.09 12.84
N GLU A 560 19.95 3.36 13.42
CA GLU A 560 19.85 3.22 14.87
C GLU A 560 20.80 2.16 15.45
N ALA A 561 20.92 1.01 14.79
CA ALA A 561 21.86 -0.05 15.17
C ALA A 561 23.30 0.37 14.85
N PHE A 562 23.54 1.05 13.72
CA PHE A 562 24.88 1.53 13.40
C PHE A 562 25.37 2.60 14.40
N ALA A 563 24.47 3.32 15.06
CA ALA A 563 24.86 4.27 16.11
C ALA A 563 25.57 3.60 17.30
N LYS A 564 25.40 2.28 17.50
CA LYS A 564 26.13 1.48 18.51
C LYS A 564 27.49 0.99 18.01
N ILE A 565 27.75 1.06 16.71
CA ILE A 565 28.99 0.57 16.09
C ILE A 565 30.09 1.64 16.17
N ASN A 566 31.27 1.23 16.61
CA ASN A 566 32.44 2.10 16.64
C ASN A 566 33.05 2.25 15.23
N TYR A 567 32.71 3.34 14.55
CA TYR A 567 33.23 3.67 13.22
C TYR A 567 34.54 4.48 13.29
N VAL A 568 35.56 4.03 12.56
CA VAL A 568 36.85 4.71 12.42
C VAL A 568 37.01 5.22 10.99
N GLU A 569 37.10 6.54 10.83
CA GLU A 569 37.31 7.19 9.54
C GLU A 569 38.78 7.12 9.13
N CYS A 570 39.07 6.41 8.04
CA CYS A 570 40.42 6.14 7.56
C CYS A 570 40.88 7.04 6.41
N SER A 571 39.97 7.80 5.77
CA SER A 571 40.38 8.76 4.73
C SER A 571 41.15 9.91 5.37
N GLU A 572 42.32 10.28 4.84
CA GLU A 572 43.15 11.37 5.40
C GLU A 572 42.41 12.71 5.47
N ASP A 573 41.55 12.96 4.49
CA ASP A 573 40.74 14.16 4.36
C ASP A 573 39.31 13.99 4.92
N GLY A 574 39.00 12.82 5.49
CA GLY A 574 37.70 12.54 6.10
C GLY A 574 37.46 13.34 7.37
N LEU A 575 36.20 13.68 7.63
CA LEU A 575 35.82 14.37 8.86
C LEU A 575 36.18 13.51 10.08
N ASN A 576 36.97 14.08 11.01
CA ASN A 576 37.53 13.39 12.17
C ASN A 576 38.41 12.18 11.80
N SER A 577 39.19 12.31 10.73
CA SER A 577 40.11 11.27 10.26
C SER A 577 41.01 10.72 11.36
N ALA A 578 41.08 9.40 11.41
CA ALA A 578 42.00 8.58 12.18
C ALA A 578 42.90 7.74 11.23
N SER A 579 43.24 8.26 10.05
CA SER A 579 44.05 7.55 9.03
C SER A 579 45.39 7.02 9.56
N GLY A 580 45.98 7.68 10.57
CA GLY A 580 47.18 7.20 11.28
C GLY A 580 46.93 5.89 12.04
N VAL A 581 45.79 5.78 12.74
CA VAL A 581 45.39 4.56 13.46
C VAL A 581 45.13 3.41 12.47
N CYS A 582 44.48 3.70 11.34
CA CYS A 582 44.22 2.68 10.31
C CYS A 582 45.52 2.13 9.71
N ARG A 583 46.54 2.99 9.49
CA ARG A 583 47.87 2.57 9.02
C ARG A 583 48.63 1.74 10.05
N GLU A 584 48.61 2.14 11.32
CA GLU A 584 49.24 1.40 12.41
C GLU A 584 48.62 0.01 12.59
N LYS A 585 47.30 -0.09 12.42
CA LYS A 585 46.55 -1.35 12.50
C LYS A 585 46.71 -2.26 11.28
N GLY A 586 47.24 -1.77 10.16
CA GLY A 586 47.38 -2.54 8.92
C GLY A 586 46.05 -2.73 8.16
N VAL A 587 45.20 -1.70 8.14
CA VAL A 587 43.96 -1.70 7.37
C VAL A 587 44.26 -1.41 5.89
N ASP A 588 44.32 -2.47 5.07
CA ASP A 588 44.70 -2.39 3.65
C ASP A 588 43.51 -2.13 2.69
N GLY A 589 42.27 -2.18 3.18
CA GLY A 589 41.06 -1.98 2.38
C GLY A 589 39.84 -1.57 3.21
N TYR A 590 38.82 -1.02 2.53
CA TYR A 590 37.59 -0.53 3.18
C TYR A 590 36.33 -1.20 2.57
N PRO A 591 35.34 -1.57 3.40
CA PRO A 591 35.40 -1.61 4.86
C PRO A 591 36.32 -2.73 5.38
N THR A 592 36.77 -2.62 6.63
CA THR A 592 37.44 -3.69 7.38
C THR A 592 36.89 -3.71 8.80
N TRP A 593 36.50 -4.88 9.29
CA TRP A 593 36.08 -5.08 10.67
C TRP A 593 37.25 -5.49 11.56
N GLU A 594 37.34 -4.95 12.77
CA GLU A 594 38.15 -5.51 13.86
C GLU A 594 37.20 -6.12 14.88
N VAL A 595 37.26 -7.43 15.05
CA VAL A 595 36.47 -8.19 16.02
C VAL A 595 37.45 -9.03 16.83
N ASN A 596 37.37 -8.97 18.17
CA ASN A 596 38.30 -9.66 19.08
C ASN A 596 39.80 -9.42 18.76
N GLY A 597 40.13 -8.23 18.22
CA GLY A 597 41.50 -7.83 17.88
C GLY A 597 42.03 -8.37 16.54
N LYS A 598 41.22 -9.13 15.77
CA LYS A 598 41.56 -9.62 14.44
C LYS A 598 40.86 -8.81 13.35
N LEU A 599 41.56 -8.57 12.23
CA LEU A 599 41.03 -7.82 11.09
C LEU A 599 40.37 -8.74 10.06
N TYR A 600 39.20 -8.31 9.59
CA TYR A 600 38.37 -8.99 8.60
C TYR A 600 38.04 -7.98 7.48
N PRO A 601 38.82 -7.99 6.37
CA PRO A 601 38.64 -7.05 5.28
C PRO A 601 37.45 -7.41 4.39
N GLY A 602 36.72 -6.39 3.92
CA GLY A 602 35.57 -6.53 3.03
C GLY A 602 34.25 -6.13 3.68
N ASP A 603 33.22 -5.92 2.84
CA ASP A 603 31.83 -5.86 3.31
C ASP A 603 31.46 -7.22 3.89
N GLN A 604 30.79 -7.23 5.03
CA GLN A 604 30.31 -8.42 5.72
C GLN A 604 28.79 -8.34 5.83
N ASP A 605 28.09 -9.42 5.55
CA ASP A 605 26.67 -9.49 5.89
C ASP A 605 26.44 -9.69 7.40
N LEU A 606 25.19 -9.62 7.84
CA LEU A 606 24.89 -9.70 9.28
C LEU A 606 25.20 -11.11 9.84
N ASP A 607 25.06 -12.15 9.03
CA ASP A 607 25.30 -13.55 9.36
C ASP A 607 26.80 -13.82 9.56
N GLU A 608 27.63 -13.29 8.66
CA GLU A 608 29.09 -13.31 8.78
C GLU A 608 29.51 -12.59 10.07
N LEU A 609 28.96 -11.41 10.32
CA LEU A 609 29.23 -10.62 11.51
C LEU A 609 28.83 -11.32 12.82
N GLU A 610 27.66 -11.97 12.85
CA GLU A 610 27.22 -12.83 13.96
C GLU A 610 28.17 -13.99 14.21
N THR A 611 28.72 -14.57 13.14
CA THR A 611 29.72 -15.64 13.26
C THR A 611 31.03 -15.11 13.85
N LEU A 612 31.50 -13.95 13.38
CA LEU A 612 32.75 -13.34 13.84
C LEU A 612 32.75 -13.00 15.33
N VAL A 613 31.60 -12.59 15.90
CA VAL A 613 31.52 -12.30 17.34
C VAL A 613 31.50 -13.55 18.21
N GLN A 614 31.18 -14.71 17.63
CA GLN A 614 31.14 -16.01 18.32
C GLN A 614 32.49 -16.76 18.25
N GLU A 615 33.38 -16.41 17.33
CA GLU A 615 34.74 -16.94 17.26
C GLU A 615 35.61 -16.37 18.40
N GLN A 616 35.92 -17.21 19.40
CA GLN A 616 36.85 -16.92 20.50
C GLN A 616 38.30 -17.29 20.18
#